data_AF-A0A3M1Y0Q8-F1
#
_entry.id   AF-A0A3M1Y0Q8-F1
#
_cell.length_a   1.000
_cell.length_b   1.000
_cell.length_c   1.000
_cell.angle_alpha   90.00
_cell.angle_beta   90.00
_cell.angle_gamma   90.00
#
_symmetry.space_group_name_H-M   'P 1'
#
loop_
_entity.id
_entity.type
_entity.pdbx_description
1 polymer ?
#
loop_
_entity_poly.entity_id
_entity_poly.type
_entity_poly.pdbx_seq_one_letter_code
_entity_poly.pdbx_strand_id
1 'polypeptide(L)'
;MQGKKQEGPSTSKKVNLVRKPTFPVSEKRVSFFPDSDWQLSYWAKRNYKNRVLLLIDRDPAIRSIPEHRLYRARILYEKGKIDRLWQMRGRQEEGFFNRENYLYLALGLGIVREVYWVVPFDYFKYHDAEKRIKRYLQYRGYDPDDIASFRLRGGCLVGNLYGFKYHICGIEGLPEIDSEEILLTIDLSFFPLMERFYRQEKLLLIKRLFEELDKRAYRIGDVSIVYSVEGGGIPVESRYIGDVIKSLLLKGINQISDLWAGWRKREIMETLTSNGSFQRVLKELKDADDEADRVFLSLSYGGLKRYKEAMKISEQLCSMERDYCYLYPRLGAIALSGGDIEEAGIFFRKALKINPPLSAPGLWDYAMALFERAEYQEALKVFNYIYQDEGSFRADLMAGLTCMRMKDPVGAEFYFDRAVRYLKKHQFDVVWDRDFREAIKAAEDFYRNFKRSESERSYEIYQNLNLMDMR
;
A
#
# COMPACT_ATOMS: atom_id res chain seq x y z
N MET A 1 7.81 -67.55 44.93
CA MET A 1 7.98 -67.28 43.49
C MET A 1 6.93 -66.29 43.02
N GLN A 2 7.25 -64.99 43.04
CA GLN A 2 6.52 -63.96 42.29
C GLN A 2 7.56 -62.93 41.86
N GLY A 3 7.99 -63.03 40.59
CA GLY A 3 8.92 -62.10 39.98
C GLY A 3 8.17 -60.91 39.40
N LYS A 4 8.33 -59.73 39.99
CA LYS A 4 7.98 -58.45 39.37
C LYS A 4 9.13 -58.04 38.45
N LYS A 5 8.91 -58.09 37.13
CA LYS A 5 9.76 -57.41 36.15
C LYS A 5 9.48 -55.91 36.24
N GLN A 6 10.49 -55.13 36.60
CA GLN A 6 10.49 -53.68 36.41
C GLN A 6 10.71 -53.39 34.91
N GLU A 7 9.74 -52.73 34.30
CA GLU A 7 9.89 -52.09 32.99
C GLU A 7 10.81 -50.88 33.14
N GLY A 8 11.94 -50.89 32.42
CA GLY A 8 12.85 -49.75 32.33
C GLY A 8 12.21 -48.60 31.54
N PRO A 9 12.57 -47.34 31.82
CA PRO A 9 11.96 -46.20 31.15
C PRO A 9 12.36 -46.20 29.67
N SER A 10 11.34 -46.17 28.80
CA SER A 10 11.51 -46.01 27.36
C SER A 10 12.23 -44.70 27.10
N THR A 11 13.50 -44.78 26.71
CA THR A 11 14.24 -43.64 26.18
C THR A 11 13.60 -43.28 24.84
N SER A 12 12.68 -42.31 24.87
CA SER A 12 12.25 -41.62 23.67
C SER A 12 13.49 -40.98 23.05
N LYS A 13 13.99 -41.57 21.97
CA LYS A 13 14.94 -40.92 21.08
C LYS A 13 14.22 -39.67 20.56
N LYS A 14 14.44 -38.52 21.20
CA LYS A 14 14.25 -37.22 20.57
C LYS A 14 15.17 -37.22 19.35
N VAL A 15 14.60 -37.60 18.22
CA VAL A 15 15.20 -37.32 16.92
C VAL A 15 15.32 -35.80 16.90
N ASN A 16 16.54 -35.29 17.08
CA ASN A 16 16.87 -33.91 16.77
C ASN A 16 16.68 -33.77 15.25
N LEU A 17 15.43 -33.59 14.82
CA LEU A 17 15.09 -33.07 13.51
C LEU A 17 15.67 -31.66 13.51
N VAL A 18 16.88 -31.52 12.94
CA VAL A 18 17.46 -30.23 12.62
C VAL A 18 16.41 -29.48 11.81
N ARG A 19 15.78 -28.48 12.43
CA ARG A 19 14.79 -27.65 11.76
C ARG A 19 15.50 -27.00 10.58
N LYS A 20 15.02 -27.26 9.37
CA LYS A 20 15.56 -26.63 8.16
C LYS A 20 15.34 -25.12 8.27
N PRO A 21 16.33 -24.29 7.89
CA PRO A 21 16.14 -22.84 7.88
C PRO A 21 15.01 -22.47 6.91
N THR A 22 14.38 -21.32 7.15
CA THR A 22 13.31 -20.80 6.28
C THR A 22 13.86 -20.46 4.89
N PHE A 23 15.08 -19.92 4.84
CA PHE A 23 15.80 -19.58 3.60
C PHE A 23 17.03 -20.48 3.38
N PRO A 24 17.45 -20.74 2.13
CA PRO A 24 16.92 -20.16 0.88
C PRO A 24 15.64 -20.82 0.36
N VAL A 25 14.83 -20.05 -0.36
CA VAL A 25 13.70 -20.55 -1.17
C VAL A 25 14.11 -20.72 -2.63
N SER A 26 13.40 -21.61 -3.35
CA SER A 26 13.62 -21.81 -4.79
C SER A 26 13.17 -20.59 -5.59
N GLU A 27 13.96 -20.18 -6.59
CA GLU A 27 13.62 -19.06 -7.47
C GLU A 27 12.27 -19.25 -8.18
N LYS A 28 11.89 -20.49 -8.51
CA LYS A 28 10.59 -20.82 -9.12
C LYS A 28 9.39 -20.53 -8.22
N ARG A 29 9.63 -20.31 -6.92
CA ARG A 29 8.61 -19.98 -5.91
C ARG A 29 8.52 -18.48 -5.62
N VAL A 30 9.37 -17.65 -6.23
CA VAL A 30 9.38 -16.20 -6.00
C VAL A 30 8.75 -15.49 -7.20
N SER A 31 7.66 -14.78 -6.97
CA SER A 31 6.95 -14.00 -7.97
C SER A 31 6.88 -12.52 -7.59
N PHE A 32 6.95 -11.66 -8.59
CA PHE A 32 6.83 -10.21 -8.45
C PHE A 32 5.48 -9.74 -8.96
N PHE A 33 4.83 -8.88 -8.20
CA PHE A 33 3.54 -8.31 -8.57
C PHE A 33 3.58 -6.79 -8.51
N PRO A 34 2.94 -6.11 -9.47
CA PRO A 34 2.70 -4.67 -9.38
C PRO A 34 1.95 -4.31 -8.10
N ASP A 35 0.85 -5.02 -7.82
CA ASP A 35 -0.01 -4.78 -6.66
C ASP A 35 -0.53 -6.08 -6.04
N SER A 36 -1.01 -5.97 -4.80
CA SER A 36 -1.33 -7.11 -3.96
C SER A 36 -2.48 -7.98 -4.49
N ASP A 37 -3.43 -7.40 -5.23
CA ASP A 37 -4.58 -8.12 -5.76
C ASP A 37 -4.29 -9.05 -6.95
N TRP A 38 -3.15 -8.87 -7.63
CA TRP A 38 -2.66 -9.79 -8.65
C TRP A 38 -2.47 -11.23 -8.11
N GLN A 39 -2.16 -11.33 -6.83
CA GLN A 39 -1.94 -12.60 -6.15
C GLN A 39 -3.16 -13.52 -6.17
N LEU A 40 -4.38 -12.96 -6.12
CA LEU A 40 -5.61 -13.76 -6.13
C LEU A 40 -5.70 -14.66 -7.36
N SER A 41 -5.47 -14.09 -8.54
CA SER A 41 -5.51 -14.84 -9.80
C SER A 41 -4.33 -15.80 -9.93
N TYR A 42 -3.16 -15.40 -9.43
CA TYR A 42 -1.96 -16.25 -9.41
C TYR A 42 -2.16 -17.51 -8.56
N TRP A 43 -2.67 -17.36 -7.33
CA TRP A 43 -2.97 -18.47 -6.44
C TRP A 43 -4.09 -19.36 -6.98
N ALA A 44 -5.13 -18.75 -7.56
CA ALA A 44 -6.23 -19.48 -8.16
C ALA A 44 -5.78 -20.34 -9.36
N LYS A 45 -4.90 -19.82 -10.24
CA LYS A 45 -4.33 -20.59 -11.37
C LYS A 45 -3.46 -21.77 -10.91
N ARG A 46 -2.84 -21.67 -9.73
CA ARG A 46 -2.06 -22.74 -9.11
C ARG A 46 -2.90 -23.71 -8.28
N ASN A 47 -4.22 -23.49 -8.22
CA ASN A 47 -5.16 -24.30 -7.45
C ASN A 47 -4.76 -24.43 -5.97
N TYR A 48 -4.25 -23.36 -5.38
CA TYR A 48 -4.00 -23.34 -3.94
C TYR A 48 -5.33 -23.37 -3.17
N LYS A 49 -5.35 -24.20 -2.12
CA LYS A 49 -6.51 -24.43 -1.26
C LYS A 49 -6.06 -24.52 0.18
N ASN A 50 -6.85 -23.95 1.08
CA ASN A 50 -6.69 -24.09 2.52
C ASN A 50 -5.27 -23.75 3.02
N ARG A 51 -4.60 -22.77 2.39
CA ARG A 51 -3.24 -22.35 2.78
C ARG A 51 -3.28 -21.36 3.94
N VAL A 52 -2.22 -21.33 4.74
CA VAL A 52 -1.98 -20.25 5.70
C VAL A 52 -1.18 -19.16 4.99
N LEU A 53 -1.59 -17.91 5.16
CA LEU A 53 -0.88 -16.76 4.62
C LEU A 53 -0.10 -16.05 5.73
N LEU A 54 1.20 -15.84 5.53
CA LEU A 54 2.01 -14.88 6.28
C LEU A 54 2.09 -13.60 5.45
N LEU A 55 1.41 -12.56 5.91
CA LEU A 55 1.26 -11.28 5.23
C LEU A 55 2.14 -10.23 5.93
N ILE A 56 3.18 -9.77 5.24
CA ILE A 56 4.00 -8.62 5.65
C ILE A 56 3.55 -7.44 4.80
N ASP A 57 2.64 -6.65 5.36
CA ASP A 57 1.94 -5.58 4.65
C ASP A 57 1.52 -4.50 5.67
N ARG A 58 1.37 -3.25 5.21
CA ARG A 58 0.81 -2.16 6.00
C ARG A 58 -0.71 -2.26 6.19
N ASP A 59 -1.40 -3.03 5.35
CA ASP A 59 -2.85 -3.21 5.35
C ASP A 59 -3.24 -4.71 5.35
N PRO A 60 -4.29 -5.13 6.08
CA PRO A 60 -4.75 -6.51 6.05
C PRO A 60 -5.59 -6.84 4.80
N ALA A 61 -5.86 -5.89 3.90
CA ALA A 61 -6.50 -6.07 2.59
C ALA A 61 -7.80 -6.89 2.60
N ILE A 62 -8.62 -6.67 3.65
CA ILE A 62 -9.81 -7.47 3.98
C ILE A 62 -11.10 -6.66 3.94
N ARG A 63 -11.16 -5.52 3.23
CA ARG A 63 -12.40 -4.74 3.10
C ARG A 63 -13.55 -5.63 2.59
N SER A 64 -14.75 -5.40 3.10
CA SER A 64 -15.88 -6.29 2.81
C SER A 64 -16.29 -6.26 1.35
N ILE A 65 -16.71 -7.42 0.85
CA ILE A 65 -17.30 -7.56 -0.48
C ILE A 65 -18.74 -8.02 -0.28
N PRO A 66 -19.73 -7.37 -0.93
CA PRO A 66 -21.13 -7.79 -0.85
C PRO A 66 -21.31 -9.28 -1.16
N GLU A 67 -22.15 -9.97 -0.40
CA GLU A 67 -22.34 -11.44 -0.51
C GLU A 67 -22.68 -11.93 -1.93
N HIS A 68 -23.54 -11.19 -2.65
CA HIS A 68 -23.88 -11.53 -4.04
C HIS A 68 -22.66 -11.51 -4.98
N ARG A 69 -21.67 -10.66 -4.68
CA ARG A 69 -20.39 -10.64 -5.38
C ARG A 69 -19.55 -11.85 -4.98
N LEU A 70 -19.35 -12.12 -3.69
CA LEU A 70 -18.61 -13.31 -3.27
C LEU A 70 -19.17 -14.61 -3.89
N TYR A 71 -20.51 -14.75 -3.91
CA TYR A 71 -21.19 -15.87 -4.55
C TYR A 71 -20.87 -16.02 -6.05
N ARG A 72 -20.90 -14.92 -6.81
CA ARG A 72 -20.56 -14.94 -8.25
C ARG A 72 -19.06 -15.21 -8.48
N ALA A 73 -18.16 -14.71 -7.64
CA ALA A 73 -16.74 -15.09 -7.70
C ALA A 73 -16.55 -16.58 -7.45
N ARG A 74 -17.26 -17.15 -6.47
CA ARG A 74 -17.22 -18.58 -6.16
C ARG A 74 -17.63 -19.44 -7.36
N ILE A 75 -18.72 -19.10 -8.04
CA ILE A 75 -19.15 -19.80 -9.26
C ILE A 75 -18.07 -19.78 -10.34
N LEU A 76 -17.40 -18.63 -10.56
CA LEU A 76 -16.35 -18.53 -11.57
C LEU A 76 -15.12 -19.35 -11.18
N TYR A 77 -14.73 -19.28 -9.92
CA TYR A 77 -13.60 -20.02 -9.37
C TYR A 77 -13.81 -21.53 -9.46
N GLU A 78 -14.97 -22.04 -9.05
CA GLU A 78 -15.35 -23.45 -9.14
C GLU A 78 -15.41 -23.96 -10.59
N LYS A 79 -15.81 -23.10 -11.54
CA LYS A 79 -15.81 -23.40 -12.98
C LYS A 79 -14.43 -23.23 -13.64
N GLY A 80 -13.38 -22.92 -12.88
CA GLY A 80 -12.03 -22.68 -13.42
C GLY A 80 -11.91 -21.44 -14.32
N LYS A 81 -12.88 -20.53 -14.28
CA LYS A 81 -12.93 -19.32 -15.13
C LYS A 81 -12.11 -18.17 -14.53
N ILE A 82 -10.84 -18.42 -14.26
CA ILE A 82 -9.98 -17.48 -13.52
C ILE A 82 -9.76 -16.18 -14.29
N ASP A 83 -9.63 -16.22 -15.62
CA ASP A 83 -9.47 -14.99 -16.41
C ASP A 83 -10.74 -14.11 -16.38
N ARG A 84 -11.92 -14.72 -16.28
CA ARG A 84 -13.16 -13.96 -16.06
C ARG A 84 -13.25 -13.39 -14.66
N LEU A 85 -12.77 -14.13 -13.66
CA LEU A 85 -12.64 -13.60 -12.30
C LEU A 85 -11.69 -12.39 -12.30
N TRP A 86 -10.55 -12.47 -12.98
CA TRP A 86 -9.61 -11.37 -13.13
C TRP A 86 -10.21 -10.15 -13.85
N GLN A 87 -11.01 -10.35 -14.90
CA GLN A 87 -11.71 -9.26 -15.59
C GLN A 87 -12.72 -8.51 -14.71
N MET A 88 -13.11 -9.10 -13.59
CA MET A 88 -13.96 -8.44 -12.61
C MET A 88 -13.17 -7.56 -11.64
N ARG A 89 -11.83 -7.61 -11.68
CA ARG A 89 -10.99 -6.61 -11.03
C ARG A 89 -11.35 -5.22 -11.57
N GLY A 90 -11.43 -4.25 -10.68
CA GLY A 90 -11.60 -2.86 -11.09
C GLY A 90 -11.42 -1.92 -9.91
N ARG A 91 -11.52 -0.62 -10.18
CA ARG A 91 -11.50 0.41 -9.14
C ARG A 91 -12.83 0.40 -8.39
N GLN A 92 -12.81 0.70 -7.09
CA GLN A 92 -13.82 0.39 -6.07
C GLN A 92 -15.31 0.36 -6.51
N GLU A 93 -15.80 1.39 -7.23
CA GLU A 93 -17.23 1.50 -7.55
C GLU A 93 -17.67 0.65 -8.77
N GLU A 94 -16.78 0.41 -9.72
CA GLU A 94 -17.05 -0.39 -10.94
C GLU A 94 -16.48 -1.82 -10.85
N GLY A 95 -15.44 -1.99 -10.03
CA GLY A 95 -14.73 -3.25 -9.81
C GLY A 95 -15.37 -4.14 -8.74
N PHE A 96 -15.19 -5.44 -8.93
CA PHE A 96 -15.68 -6.46 -8.02
C PHE A 96 -14.73 -6.74 -6.85
N PHE A 97 -13.43 -6.60 -7.09
CA PHE A 97 -12.36 -6.63 -6.10
C PHE A 97 -11.17 -5.79 -6.56
N ASN A 98 -10.30 -5.44 -5.61
CA ASN A 98 -9.10 -4.61 -5.76
C ASN A 98 -8.08 -4.95 -4.64
N ARG A 99 -7.00 -4.16 -4.56
CA ARG A 99 -5.93 -4.30 -3.56
C ARG A 99 -6.38 -4.26 -2.08
N GLU A 100 -7.55 -3.69 -1.77
CA GLU A 100 -8.03 -3.54 -0.39
C GLU A 100 -8.93 -4.68 0.07
N ASN A 101 -9.43 -5.51 -0.85
CA ASN A 101 -10.36 -6.60 -0.52
C ASN A 101 -10.03 -7.94 -1.18
N TYR A 102 -8.90 -8.08 -1.87
CA TYR A 102 -8.53 -9.33 -2.51
C TYR A 102 -8.41 -10.50 -1.51
N LEU A 103 -8.01 -10.25 -0.25
CA LEU A 103 -7.97 -11.29 0.77
C LEU A 103 -9.36 -11.71 1.22
N TYR A 104 -10.36 -10.83 1.17
CA TYR A 104 -11.75 -11.20 1.42
C TYR A 104 -12.21 -12.27 0.42
N LEU A 105 -11.88 -12.09 -0.87
CA LEU A 105 -12.13 -13.14 -1.87
C LEU A 105 -11.27 -14.38 -1.64
N ALA A 106 -9.96 -14.24 -1.39
CA ALA A 106 -9.09 -15.40 -1.22
C ALA A 106 -9.54 -16.31 -0.07
N LEU A 107 -9.96 -15.71 1.05
CA LEU A 107 -10.53 -16.39 2.21
C LEU A 107 -11.92 -16.98 1.89
N GLY A 108 -12.82 -16.19 1.30
CA GLY A 108 -14.18 -16.63 0.94
C GLY A 108 -14.23 -17.71 -0.16
N LEU A 109 -13.18 -17.84 -0.97
CA LEU A 109 -12.99 -18.89 -1.97
C LEU A 109 -12.26 -20.12 -1.41
N GLY A 110 -11.80 -20.09 -0.15
CA GLY A 110 -11.07 -21.18 0.49
C GLY A 110 -9.66 -21.41 -0.07
N ILE A 111 -9.07 -20.39 -0.72
CA ILE A 111 -7.66 -20.41 -1.15
C ILE A 111 -6.76 -20.28 0.09
N VAL A 112 -7.09 -19.29 0.91
CA VAL A 112 -6.47 -19.03 2.22
C VAL A 112 -7.47 -19.39 3.32
N ARG A 113 -7.00 -19.92 4.45
CA ARG A 113 -7.85 -20.30 5.59
C ARG A 113 -7.73 -19.38 6.79
N GLU A 114 -6.55 -18.80 6.98
CA GLU A 114 -6.23 -17.85 8.05
C GLU A 114 -5.01 -17.01 7.65
N VAL A 115 -4.90 -15.81 8.21
CA VAL A 115 -3.85 -14.84 7.90
C VAL A 115 -3.06 -14.50 9.16
N TYR A 116 -1.74 -14.59 9.07
CA TYR A 116 -0.78 -14.02 10.03
C TYR A 116 -0.31 -12.69 9.45
N TRP A 117 -0.89 -11.60 9.92
CA TRP A 117 -0.57 -10.26 9.47
C TRP A 117 0.48 -9.63 10.38
N VAL A 118 1.68 -9.44 9.83
CA VAL A 118 2.78 -8.72 10.47
C VAL A 118 2.57 -7.23 10.25
N VAL A 119 2.42 -6.48 11.35
CA VAL A 119 2.23 -5.03 11.29
C VAL A 119 3.57 -4.29 11.24
N PRO A 120 3.66 -3.14 10.55
CA PRO A 120 4.89 -2.34 10.48
C PRO A 120 5.13 -1.50 11.75
N PHE A 121 4.21 -1.57 12.71
CA PHE A 121 4.24 -0.77 13.94
C PHE A 121 4.97 -1.51 15.05
N ASP A 122 5.71 -0.77 15.87
CA ASP A 122 6.40 -1.33 17.03
C ASP A 122 5.51 -1.47 18.28
N TYR A 123 4.19 -1.50 18.10
CA TYR A 123 3.19 -1.51 19.18
C TYR A 123 3.38 -2.68 20.16
N PHE A 124 3.89 -3.82 19.69
CA PHE A 124 4.16 -5.00 20.52
C PHE A 124 5.33 -4.82 21.50
N LYS A 125 6.12 -3.75 21.40
CA LYS A 125 7.13 -3.40 22.42
C LYS A 125 6.52 -2.83 23.70
N TYR A 126 5.25 -2.42 23.66
CA TYR A 126 4.57 -1.76 24.78
C TYR A 126 3.57 -2.70 25.48
N HIS A 127 3.40 -2.52 26.79
CA HIS A 127 2.46 -3.32 27.58
C HIS A 127 0.99 -3.16 27.14
N ASP A 128 0.64 -2.06 26.48
CA ASP A 128 -0.72 -1.76 26.00
C ASP A 128 -0.91 -2.07 24.49
N ALA A 129 -0.12 -2.98 23.92
CA ALA A 129 -0.16 -3.37 22.50
C ALA A 129 -1.57 -3.65 21.98
N GLU A 130 -2.37 -4.42 22.73
CA GLU A 130 -3.77 -4.73 22.38
C GLU A 130 -4.61 -3.47 22.19
N LYS A 131 -4.50 -2.50 23.10
CA LYS A 131 -5.24 -1.23 23.03
C LYS A 131 -4.83 -0.41 21.83
N ARG A 132 -3.52 -0.37 21.51
CA ARG A 132 -2.98 0.37 20.36
C ARG A 132 -3.47 -0.19 19.03
N ILE A 133 -3.45 -1.51 18.89
CA ILE A 133 -3.91 -2.19 17.67
C ILE A 133 -5.42 -2.03 17.50
N LYS A 134 -6.21 -2.20 18.57
CA LYS A 134 -7.66 -1.99 18.51
C LYS A 134 -8.02 -0.55 18.11
N ARG A 135 -7.31 0.45 18.65
CA ARG A 135 -7.46 1.86 18.23
C ARG A 135 -7.09 2.08 16.77
N TYR A 136 -6.02 1.44 16.30
CA TYR A 136 -5.64 1.50 14.89
C TYR A 136 -6.74 0.93 13.99
N LEU A 137 -7.28 -0.25 14.32
CA LEU A 137 -8.39 -0.84 13.57
C LEU A 137 -9.65 0.05 13.59
N GLN A 138 -9.98 0.62 14.75
CA GLN A 138 -11.10 1.56 14.87
C GLN A 138 -10.90 2.80 13.99
N TYR A 139 -9.70 3.39 14.00
CA TYR A 139 -9.35 4.53 13.16
C TYR A 139 -9.44 4.21 11.67
N ARG A 140 -9.15 2.97 11.28
CA ARG A 140 -9.29 2.49 9.89
C ARG A 140 -10.72 2.07 9.53
N GLY A 141 -11.69 2.22 10.44
CA GLY A 141 -13.11 1.96 10.18
C GLY A 141 -13.48 0.47 10.14
N TYR A 142 -12.77 -0.40 10.86
CA TYR A 142 -13.20 -1.79 11.02
C TYR A 142 -14.37 -1.92 12.00
N ASP A 143 -15.15 -2.98 11.84
CA ASP A 143 -16.35 -3.24 12.64
C ASP A 143 -16.02 -3.37 14.14
N PRO A 144 -16.77 -2.71 15.04
CA PRO A 144 -16.53 -2.79 16.49
C PRO A 144 -16.57 -4.21 17.07
N ASP A 145 -17.43 -5.10 16.55
CA ASP A 145 -17.56 -6.47 17.04
C ASP A 145 -16.36 -7.32 16.62
N ASP A 146 -15.87 -7.12 15.39
CA ASP A 146 -14.61 -7.72 14.93
C ASP A 146 -13.43 -7.25 15.79
N ILE A 147 -13.33 -5.94 16.06
CA ILE A 147 -12.30 -5.38 16.94
C ILE A 147 -12.40 -5.98 18.35
N ALA A 148 -13.61 -6.14 18.87
CA ALA A 148 -13.87 -6.73 20.18
C ALA A 148 -13.52 -8.22 20.25
N SER A 149 -13.38 -8.93 19.12
CA SER A 149 -13.00 -10.34 19.07
C SER A 149 -11.52 -10.59 19.41
N PHE A 150 -10.63 -9.63 19.14
CA PHE A 150 -9.18 -9.81 19.26
C PHE A 150 -8.70 -9.95 20.71
N ARG A 151 -7.87 -10.97 20.97
CA ARG A 151 -7.21 -11.21 22.26
C ARG A 151 -5.73 -11.56 22.07
N LEU A 152 -4.86 -11.04 22.93
CA LEU A 152 -3.44 -11.40 22.92
C LEU A 152 -3.23 -12.88 23.29
N ARG A 153 -2.60 -13.66 22.40
CA ARG A 153 -2.23 -15.06 22.59
C ARG A 153 -0.91 -15.34 21.89
N GLY A 154 0.09 -15.84 22.62
CA GLY A 154 1.36 -16.28 22.03
C GLY A 154 2.12 -15.21 21.25
N GLY A 155 2.05 -13.94 21.68
CA GLY A 155 2.75 -12.82 21.02
C GLY A 155 1.96 -12.11 19.92
N CYS A 156 0.79 -12.63 19.53
CA CYS A 156 -0.10 -12.03 18.53
C CYS A 156 -1.49 -11.75 19.10
N LEU A 157 -2.22 -10.80 18.51
CA LEU A 157 -3.66 -10.68 18.72
C LEU A 157 -4.38 -11.61 17.77
N VAL A 158 -5.17 -12.53 18.34
CA VAL A 158 -5.94 -13.52 17.58
C VAL A 158 -7.42 -13.16 17.68
N GLY A 159 -8.08 -13.07 16.53
CA GLY A 159 -9.48 -12.68 16.41
C GLY A 159 -10.01 -12.92 15.00
N ASN A 160 -11.12 -12.27 14.67
CA ASN A 160 -11.73 -12.33 13.35
C ASN A 160 -11.91 -10.93 12.75
N LEU A 161 -11.77 -10.84 11.43
CA LEU A 161 -12.20 -9.71 10.61
C LEU A 161 -13.18 -10.24 9.57
N TYR A 162 -14.40 -9.73 9.58
CA TYR A 162 -15.52 -10.18 8.75
C TYR A 162 -15.75 -11.70 8.81
N GLY A 163 -15.61 -12.28 10.02
CA GLY A 163 -15.75 -13.73 10.24
C GLY A 163 -14.55 -14.58 9.80
N PHE A 164 -13.49 -13.99 9.25
CA PHE A 164 -12.26 -14.70 8.87
C PHE A 164 -11.19 -14.57 9.95
N LYS A 165 -10.46 -15.65 10.20
CA LYS A 165 -9.46 -15.73 11.27
C LYS A 165 -8.18 -14.95 10.92
N TYR A 166 -7.80 -14.03 11.81
CA TYR A 166 -6.59 -13.23 11.71
C TYR A 166 -5.74 -13.33 12.98
N HIS A 167 -4.43 -13.35 12.77
CA HIS A 167 -3.41 -13.21 13.80
C HIS A 167 -2.60 -11.95 13.48
N ILE A 168 -2.77 -10.89 14.28
CA ILE A 168 -2.03 -9.64 14.13
C ILE A 168 -0.77 -9.76 14.99
N CYS A 169 0.41 -9.70 14.36
CA CYS A 169 1.67 -10.02 15.01
C CYS A 169 2.70 -8.89 14.84
N GLY A 170 3.56 -8.72 15.83
CA GLY A 170 4.84 -8.03 15.66
C GLY A 170 5.90 -8.98 15.11
N ILE A 171 7.02 -8.44 14.64
CA ILE A 171 8.12 -9.20 14.02
C ILE A 171 8.67 -10.26 14.99
N GLU A 172 9.00 -9.85 16.21
CA GLU A 172 9.57 -10.73 17.24
C GLU A 172 8.54 -11.70 17.85
N GLY A 173 7.24 -11.36 17.76
CA GLY A 173 6.13 -12.10 18.35
C GLY A 173 5.56 -13.21 17.46
N LEU A 174 6.10 -13.40 16.26
CA LEU A 174 5.64 -14.40 15.30
C LEU A 174 5.62 -15.82 15.91
N PRO A 175 4.53 -16.60 15.82
CA PRO A 175 4.48 -17.93 16.40
C PRO A 175 5.06 -18.98 15.43
N GLU A 176 5.26 -20.20 15.92
CA GLU A 176 5.37 -21.35 15.01
C GLU A 176 4.02 -21.57 14.33
N ILE A 177 4.04 -21.83 13.02
CA ILE A 177 2.83 -22.05 12.23
C ILE A 177 2.77 -23.53 11.86
N ASP A 178 1.77 -24.23 12.37
CA ASP A 178 1.51 -25.62 12.03
C ASP A 178 0.83 -25.73 10.65
N SER A 179 1.66 -25.72 9.62
CA SER A 179 1.26 -25.87 8.22
C SER A 179 2.37 -26.55 7.42
N GLU A 180 1.98 -27.42 6.48
CA GLU A 180 2.95 -28.08 5.60
C GLU A 180 3.74 -27.08 4.75
N GLU A 181 3.04 -26.10 4.19
CA GLU A 181 3.61 -24.97 3.47
C GLU A 181 2.72 -23.72 3.63
N ILE A 182 3.36 -22.59 3.91
CA ILE A 182 2.70 -21.27 3.99
C ILE A 182 2.89 -20.50 2.68
N LEU A 183 1.94 -19.61 2.38
CA LEU A 183 2.15 -18.53 1.41
C LEU A 183 2.80 -17.36 2.14
N LEU A 184 3.79 -16.73 1.53
CA LEU A 184 4.45 -15.53 2.06
C LEU A 184 4.19 -14.36 1.11
N THR A 185 3.59 -13.30 1.62
CA THR A 185 3.47 -12.03 0.90
C THR A 185 4.33 -10.99 1.60
N ILE A 186 5.21 -10.32 0.84
CA ILE A 186 6.00 -9.19 1.30
C ILE A 186 5.66 -8.00 0.41
N ASP A 187 4.88 -7.07 0.95
CA ASP A 187 4.60 -5.79 0.31
C ASP A 187 5.70 -4.78 0.65
N LEU A 188 6.31 -4.18 -0.37
CA LEU A 188 7.43 -3.26 -0.18
C LEU A 188 7.03 -1.98 0.55
N SER A 189 5.75 -1.59 0.53
CA SER A 189 5.23 -0.43 1.27
C SER A 189 5.27 -0.60 2.79
N PHE A 190 5.48 -1.84 3.27
CA PHE A 190 5.73 -2.14 4.68
C PHE A 190 6.98 -1.42 5.22
N PHE A 191 8.07 -1.38 4.45
CA PHE A 191 9.38 -0.97 4.96
C PHE A 191 9.53 0.53 5.24
N PRO A 192 9.08 1.45 4.36
CA PRO A 192 9.09 2.88 4.69
C PRO A 192 8.25 3.21 5.93
N LEU A 193 7.13 2.52 6.12
CA LEU A 193 6.29 2.70 7.30
C LEU A 193 6.99 2.16 8.56
N MET A 194 7.59 0.98 8.46
CA MET A 194 8.35 0.37 9.55
C MET A 194 9.52 1.25 10.01
N GLU A 195 10.30 1.79 9.07
CA GLU A 195 11.40 2.74 9.36
C GLU A 195 10.91 3.92 10.21
N ARG A 196 9.76 4.51 9.85
CA ARG A 196 9.17 5.64 10.58
C ARG A 196 8.76 5.28 12.02
N PHE A 197 8.15 4.12 12.23
CA PHE A 197 7.69 3.69 13.55
C PHE A 197 8.85 3.22 14.44
N TYR A 198 9.77 2.42 13.90
CA TYR A 198 10.90 1.88 14.64
C TYR A 198 12.03 2.89 14.84
N ARG A 199 12.09 3.95 14.01
CA ARG A 199 13.15 4.98 14.02
C ARG A 199 14.54 4.37 13.88
N GLN A 200 14.66 3.41 12.99
CA GLN A 200 15.89 2.68 12.69
C GLN A 200 16.04 2.57 11.18
N GLU A 201 17.28 2.38 10.75
CA GLU A 201 17.62 2.20 9.35
C GLU A 201 16.87 1.03 8.73
N LYS A 202 16.26 1.28 7.58
CA LYS A 202 15.40 0.36 6.85
C LYS A 202 16.08 -0.98 6.57
N LEU A 203 17.35 -0.97 6.15
CA LEU A 203 18.11 -2.21 5.91
C LEU A 203 18.32 -3.01 7.18
N LEU A 204 18.62 -2.36 8.30
CA LEU A 204 18.77 -3.06 9.58
C LEU A 204 17.46 -3.73 10.02
N LEU A 205 16.33 -3.07 9.79
CA LEU A 205 15.02 -3.63 10.07
C LEU A 205 14.65 -4.79 9.13
N ILE A 206 14.98 -4.68 7.84
CA ILE A 206 14.84 -5.80 6.88
C ILE A 206 15.68 -7.00 7.35
N LYS A 207 16.93 -6.77 7.75
CA LYS A 207 17.81 -7.82 8.28
C LYS A 207 17.15 -8.52 9.46
N ARG A 208 16.68 -7.74 10.45
CA ARG A 208 16.01 -8.26 11.65
C ARG A 208 14.77 -9.09 11.32
N LEU A 209 13.94 -8.62 10.39
CA LEU A 209 12.75 -9.35 9.94
C LEU A 209 13.15 -10.73 9.40
N PHE A 210 14.17 -10.81 8.54
CA PHE A 210 14.63 -12.08 7.99
C PHE A 210 15.28 -12.99 9.05
N GLU A 211 15.99 -12.44 10.04
CA GLU A 211 16.49 -13.21 11.19
C GLU A 211 15.35 -13.82 12.00
N GLU A 212 14.27 -13.07 12.26
CA GLU A 212 13.11 -13.60 12.97
C GLU A 212 12.36 -14.65 12.16
N LEU A 213 12.21 -14.46 10.84
CA LEU A 213 11.62 -15.47 9.96
C LEU A 213 12.44 -16.77 9.92
N ASP A 214 13.77 -16.69 9.87
CA ASP A 214 14.65 -17.86 9.89
C ASP A 214 14.56 -18.64 11.21
N LYS A 215 14.42 -17.96 12.35
CA LYS A 215 14.26 -18.62 13.67
C LYS A 215 13.02 -19.50 13.75
N ARG A 216 11.98 -19.21 12.96
CA ARG A 216 10.71 -19.97 12.96
C ARG A 216 10.71 -21.18 12.05
N ALA A 217 11.71 -21.33 11.19
CA ALA A 217 11.86 -22.47 10.29
C ALA A 217 10.59 -22.76 9.47
N TYR A 218 9.96 -21.70 8.92
CA TYR A 218 8.76 -21.84 8.12
C TYR A 218 9.05 -22.56 6.81
N ARG A 219 8.12 -23.43 6.40
CA ARG A 219 8.15 -24.05 5.07
C ARG A 219 7.39 -23.15 4.11
N ILE A 220 8.10 -22.38 3.30
CA ILE A 220 7.49 -21.44 2.36
C ILE A 220 7.15 -22.16 1.04
N GLY A 221 5.87 -22.26 0.73
CA GLY A 221 5.35 -22.87 -0.51
C GLY A 221 5.47 -21.97 -1.73
N ASP A 222 5.20 -20.67 -1.55
CA ASP A 222 5.26 -19.64 -2.59
C ASP A 222 5.47 -18.26 -1.95
N VAL A 223 6.15 -17.35 -2.66
CA VAL A 223 6.47 -16.00 -2.22
C VAL A 223 5.98 -14.99 -3.25
N SER A 224 5.20 -14.02 -2.79
CA SER A 224 4.81 -12.84 -3.52
C SER A 224 5.57 -11.62 -3.01
N ILE A 225 6.36 -10.98 -3.87
CA ILE A 225 6.94 -9.65 -3.61
C ILE A 225 6.08 -8.63 -4.34
N VAL A 226 5.49 -7.70 -3.59
CA VAL A 226 4.54 -6.71 -4.13
C VAL A 226 5.16 -5.32 -4.11
N TYR A 227 5.30 -4.69 -5.28
CA TYR A 227 5.86 -3.34 -5.37
C TYR A 227 4.89 -2.23 -4.92
N SER A 228 3.58 -2.52 -4.92
CA SER A 228 2.51 -1.58 -4.57
C SER A 228 2.54 -0.32 -5.45
N VAL A 229 2.65 -0.53 -6.77
CA VAL A 229 2.82 0.56 -7.74
C VAL A 229 1.52 1.28 -8.09
N GLU A 230 0.36 0.61 -8.25
CA GLU A 230 -0.91 1.27 -8.62
C GLU A 230 -1.53 2.09 -7.47
N GLY A 231 -1.03 1.93 -6.24
CA GLY A 231 -1.39 2.74 -5.07
C GLY A 231 -0.32 3.72 -4.60
N GLY A 232 0.78 3.90 -5.34
CA GLY A 232 1.89 4.77 -4.92
C GLY A 232 2.47 4.38 -3.56
N GLY A 233 2.47 3.08 -3.25
CA GLY A 233 2.81 2.55 -1.94
C GLY A 233 4.28 2.70 -1.59
N ILE A 234 5.17 2.77 -2.58
CA ILE A 234 6.57 3.17 -2.39
C ILE A 234 7.01 4.21 -3.44
N PRO A 235 7.91 5.14 -3.08
CA PRO A 235 8.65 5.91 -4.06
C PRO A 235 9.46 5.01 -5.00
N VAL A 236 9.61 5.42 -6.26
CA VAL A 236 10.34 4.65 -7.27
C VAL A 236 11.80 4.40 -6.86
N GLU A 237 12.41 5.34 -6.15
CA GLU A 237 13.76 5.23 -5.60
C GLU A 237 13.89 4.23 -4.44
N SER A 238 12.78 3.76 -3.87
CA SER A 238 12.77 2.69 -2.86
C SER A 238 12.64 1.29 -3.47
N ARG A 239 12.49 1.16 -4.81
CA ARG A 239 12.29 -0.15 -5.47
C ARG A 239 13.44 -1.13 -5.28
N TYR A 240 14.66 -0.65 -5.03
CA TYR A 240 15.83 -1.51 -4.77
C TYR A 240 15.61 -2.45 -3.57
N ILE A 241 14.68 -2.15 -2.68
CA ILE A 241 14.29 -3.04 -1.57
C ILE A 241 13.81 -4.39 -2.10
N GLY A 242 13.18 -4.43 -3.27
CA GLY A 242 12.80 -5.67 -3.95
C GLY A 242 14.00 -6.58 -4.23
N ASP A 243 15.12 -6.01 -4.69
CA ASP A 243 16.37 -6.76 -4.93
C ASP A 243 16.99 -7.30 -3.64
N VAL A 244 16.92 -6.51 -2.56
CA VAL A 244 17.38 -6.88 -1.22
C VAL A 244 16.60 -8.10 -0.74
N ILE A 245 15.27 -8.03 -0.80
CA ILE A 245 14.36 -9.11 -0.38
C ILE A 245 14.55 -10.34 -1.25
N LYS A 246 14.61 -10.19 -2.58
CA LYS A 246 14.89 -11.30 -3.50
C LYS A 246 16.19 -12.00 -3.13
N SER A 247 17.25 -11.25 -2.87
CA SER A 247 18.56 -11.81 -2.52
C SER A 247 18.53 -12.53 -1.19
N LEU A 248 17.87 -11.97 -0.17
CA LEU A 248 17.68 -12.59 1.14
C LEU A 248 16.88 -13.90 1.04
N LEU A 249 15.81 -13.91 0.25
CA LEU A 249 14.99 -15.10 -0.01
C LEU A 249 15.80 -16.20 -0.68
N LEU A 250 16.60 -15.88 -1.71
CA LEU A 250 17.29 -16.88 -2.53
C LEU A 250 18.63 -17.36 -1.97
N LYS A 251 19.30 -16.54 -1.16
CA LYS A 251 20.65 -16.84 -0.63
C LYS A 251 20.67 -17.07 0.88
N GLY A 252 19.69 -16.54 1.60
CA GLY A 252 19.69 -16.49 3.06
C GLY A 252 20.62 -15.40 3.61
N ILE A 253 20.35 -15.00 4.85
CA ILE A 253 21.00 -13.84 5.49
C ILE A 253 22.51 -13.99 5.69
N ASN A 254 23.00 -15.22 5.79
CA ASN A 254 24.42 -15.52 6.03
C ASN A 254 25.28 -15.44 4.75
N GLN A 255 24.68 -15.35 3.57
CA GLN A 255 25.40 -15.38 2.28
C GLN A 255 25.37 -14.05 1.51
N ILE A 256 24.97 -12.96 2.17
CA ILE A 256 24.77 -11.65 1.55
C ILE A 256 25.73 -10.56 2.07
N SER A 257 26.80 -10.92 2.80
CA SER A 257 27.78 -9.97 3.36
C SER A 257 28.32 -9.01 2.31
N ASP A 258 28.62 -9.54 1.12
CA ASP A 258 29.29 -8.79 0.06
C ASP A 258 28.34 -7.84 -0.69
N LEU A 259 27.03 -8.12 -0.63
CA LEU A 259 25.99 -7.26 -1.21
C LEU A 259 25.59 -6.12 -0.27
N TRP A 260 25.84 -6.29 1.03
CA TRP A 260 25.38 -5.37 2.06
C TRP A 260 25.89 -3.94 1.87
N ALA A 261 27.15 -3.80 1.48
CA ALA A 261 27.76 -2.49 1.23
C ALA A 261 27.06 -1.74 0.09
N GLY A 262 26.71 -2.45 -1.00
CA GLY A 262 25.98 -1.88 -2.13
C GLY A 262 24.58 -1.44 -1.75
N TRP A 263 23.84 -2.26 -0.99
CA TRP A 263 22.51 -1.89 -0.51
C TRP A 263 22.57 -0.70 0.44
N ARG A 264 23.54 -0.70 1.35
CA ARG A 264 23.76 0.41 2.28
C ARG A 264 24.06 1.71 1.55
N LYS A 265 24.83 1.66 0.46
CA LYS A 265 25.03 2.81 -0.42
C LYS A 265 23.69 3.34 -0.96
N ARG A 266 22.80 2.47 -1.44
CA ARG A 266 21.48 2.87 -1.98
C ARG A 266 20.57 3.49 -0.91
N GLU A 267 20.56 2.96 0.31
CA GLU A 267 19.83 3.56 1.44
C GLU A 267 20.34 4.96 1.79
N ILE A 268 21.67 5.16 1.73
CA ILE A 268 22.28 6.49 1.89
C ILE A 268 21.87 7.41 0.74
N MET A 269 21.87 6.93 -0.52
CA MET A 269 21.44 7.74 -1.68
C MET A 269 19.97 8.14 -1.58
N GLU A 270 19.11 7.24 -1.12
CA GLU A 270 17.69 7.52 -0.85
C GLU A 270 17.53 8.62 0.21
N THR A 271 18.31 8.55 1.29
CA THR A 271 18.32 9.56 2.36
C THR A 271 18.79 10.92 1.84
N LEU A 272 19.90 10.95 1.09
CA LEU A 272 20.45 12.18 0.50
C LEU A 272 19.52 12.80 -0.55
N THR A 273 18.81 11.97 -1.32
CA THR A 273 17.83 12.44 -2.30
C THR A 273 16.63 13.04 -1.59
N SER A 274 16.13 12.38 -0.54
CA SER A 274 14.95 12.81 0.22
C SER A 274 15.17 14.12 0.98
N ASN A 275 16.39 14.40 1.44
CA ASN A 275 16.73 15.64 2.14
C ASN A 275 17.25 16.76 1.23
N GLY A 276 17.22 16.57 -0.10
CA GLY A 276 17.65 17.58 -1.07
C GLY A 276 19.17 17.71 -1.25
N SER A 277 19.98 16.79 -0.71
CA SER A 277 21.44 16.79 -0.86
C SER A 277 21.91 16.28 -2.24
N PHE A 278 21.30 16.78 -3.32
CA PHE A 278 21.48 16.28 -4.69
C PHE A 278 22.93 16.39 -5.19
N GLN A 279 23.67 17.45 -4.83
CA GLN A 279 25.09 17.58 -5.18
C GLN A 279 25.94 16.43 -4.61
N ARG A 280 25.61 15.96 -3.40
CA ARG A 280 26.33 14.86 -2.77
C ARG A 280 26.01 13.55 -3.49
N VAL A 281 24.76 13.31 -3.86
CA VAL A 281 24.36 12.14 -4.66
C VAL A 281 25.17 12.08 -5.96
N LEU A 282 25.24 13.19 -6.72
CA LEU A 282 26.03 13.24 -7.96
C LEU A 282 27.52 12.96 -7.74
N LYS A 283 28.08 13.35 -6.58
CA LYS A 283 29.48 13.07 -6.23
C LYS A 283 29.73 11.59 -5.91
N GLU A 284 28.81 10.94 -5.22
CA GLU A 284 28.91 9.53 -4.80
C GLU A 284 28.59 8.54 -5.94
N LEU A 285 27.86 9.00 -6.97
CA LEU A 285 27.40 8.21 -8.11
C LEU A 285 28.11 8.55 -9.43
N LYS A 286 29.31 9.13 -9.39
CA LYS A 286 30.07 9.53 -10.61
C LYS A 286 30.29 8.40 -11.61
N ASP A 287 30.52 7.19 -11.11
CA ASP A 287 30.84 6.00 -11.92
C ASP A 287 29.73 4.93 -11.87
N ALA A 288 28.53 5.31 -11.45
CA ALA A 288 27.44 4.37 -11.26
C ALA A 288 26.65 4.14 -12.55
N ASP A 289 26.34 2.88 -12.86
CA ASP A 289 25.66 2.52 -14.11
C ASP A 289 24.45 1.58 -13.93
N ASP A 290 24.12 1.17 -12.70
CA ASP A 290 22.94 0.35 -12.46
C ASP A 290 21.64 1.18 -12.43
N GLU A 291 20.50 0.50 -12.62
CA GLU A 291 19.19 1.15 -12.73
C GLU A 291 18.78 1.92 -11.47
N ALA A 292 19.11 1.39 -10.28
CA ALA A 292 18.78 2.04 -9.01
C ALA A 292 19.61 3.31 -8.82
N ASP A 293 20.90 3.27 -9.17
CA ASP A 293 21.76 4.44 -9.12
C ASP A 293 21.32 5.50 -10.16
N ARG A 294 20.91 5.08 -11.36
CA ARG A 294 20.34 5.97 -12.38
C ARG A 294 19.04 6.65 -11.91
N VAL A 295 18.21 5.97 -11.12
CA VAL A 295 17.04 6.59 -10.46
C VAL A 295 17.47 7.76 -9.57
N PHE A 296 18.45 7.55 -8.67
CA PHE A 296 18.95 8.62 -7.79
C PHE A 296 19.61 9.77 -8.56
N LEU A 297 20.34 9.48 -9.64
CA LEU A 297 20.91 10.48 -10.55
C LEU A 297 19.82 11.33 -11.21
N SER A 298 18.77 10.69 -11.74
CA SER A 298 17.65 11.38 -12.37
C SER A 298 16.97 12.37 -11.41
N LEU A 299 16.63 11.91 -10.20
CA LEU A 299 16.03 12.74 -9.17
C LEU A 299 16.95 13.90 -8.75
N SER A 300 18.26 13.63 -8.66
CA SER A 300 19.27 14.65 -8.33
C SER A 300 19.44 15.70 -9.40
N TYR A 301 19.41 15.33 -10.69
CA TYR A 301 19.38 16.30 -11.77
C TYR A 301 18.11 17.16 -11.71
N GLY A 302 16.94 16.56 -11.45
CA GLY A 302 15.69 17.31 -11.27
C GLY A 302 15.79 18.33 -10.11
N GLY A 303 16.31 17.90 -8.97
CA GLY A 303 16.50 18.76 -7.80
C GLY A 303 17.52 19.89 -7.98
N LEU A 304 18.43 19.75 -8.96
CA LEU A 304 19.39 20.78 -9.36
C LEU A 304 18.92 21.59 -10.58
N LYS A 305 17.64 21.50 -10.94
CA LYS A 305 17.02 22.17 -12.09
C LYS A 305 17.65 21.79 -13.45
N ARG A 306 18.33 20.65 -13.51
CA ARG A 306 18.92 20.05 -14.72
C ARG A 306 17.91 19.12 -15.39
N TYR A 307 16.76 19.68 -15.76
CA TYR A 307 15.58 18.91 -16.17
C TYR A 307 15.78 18.12 -17.45
N LYS A 308 16.64 18.58 -18.38
CA LYS A 308 16.94 17.87 -19.62
C LYS A 308 17.66 16.55 -19.34
N GLU A 309 18.64 16.56 -18.45
CA GLU A 309 19.35 15.35 -18.01
C GLU A 309 18.42 14.41 -17.23
N ALA A 310 17.60 14.95 -16.32
CA ALA A 310 16.62 14.16 -15.59
C ALA A 310 15.60 13.49 -16.53
N MET A 311 15.09 14.22 -17.52
CA MET A 311 14.16 13.70 -18.52
C MET A 311 14.80 12.56 -19.33
N LYS A 312 16.03 12.76 -19.82
CA LYS A 312 16.75 11.75 -20.61
C LYS A 312 16.90 10.43 -19.86
N ILE A 313 17.35 10.48 -18.60
CA ILE A 313 17.50 9.26 -17.78
C ILE A 313 16.15 8.61 -17.51
N SER A 314 15.13 9.41 -17.18
CA SER A 314 13.79 8.90 -16.88
C SER A 314 13.13 8.24 -18.09
N GLU A 315 13.32 8.80 -19.29
CA GLU A 315 12.85 8.20 -20.56
C GLU A 315 13.54 6.86 -20.82
N GLN A 316 14.86 6.78 -20.61
CA GLN A 316 15.62 5.55 -20.75
C GLN A 316 15.13 4.47 -19.79
N LEU A 317 15.02 4.77 -18.49
CA LEU A 317 14.55 3.81 -17.48
C LEU A 317 13.11 3.37 -17.75
N CYS A 318 12.21 4.32 -18.06
CA CYS A 318 10.81 4.05 -18.40
C CYS A 318 10.67 3.17 -19.65
N SER A 319 11.59 3.28 -20.62
CA SER A 319 11.60 2.41 -21.81
C SER A 319 12.10 0.99 -21.54
N MET A 320 12.90 0.81 -20.48
CA MET A 320 13.39 -0.51 -20.04
C MET A 320 12.31 -1.25 -19.25
N GLU A 321 11.79 -0.60 -18.21
CA GLU A 321 10.67 -1.12 -17.43
C GLU A 321 9.63 -0.02 -17.19
N ARG A 322 8.38 -0.36 -17.47
CA ARG A 322 7.24 0.57 -17.35
C ARG A 322 7.09 1.16 -15.94
N ASP A 323 7.51 0.42 -14.92
CA ASP A 323 7.42 0.88 -13.53
C ASP A 323 8.35 2.08 -13.24
N TYR A 324 9.46 2.24 -13.97
CA TYR A 324 10.32 3.41 -13.82
C TYR A 324 9.68 4.69 -14.36
N CYS A 325 8.59 4.59 -15.14
CA CYS A 325 7.84 5.76 -15.57
C CYS A 325 7.24 6.55 -14.39
N TYR A 326 7.14 5.95 -13.19
CA TYR A 326 6.79 6.64 -11.95
C TYR A 326 7.85 7.64 -11.45
N LEU A 327 8.99 7.74 -12.12
CA LEU A 327 9.91 8.88 -11.96
C LEU A 327 9.28 10.21 -12.38
N TYR A 328 8.41 10.23 -13.39
CA TYR A 328 7.80 11.48 -13.86
C TYR A 328 7.02 12.22 -12.76
N PRO A 329 6.04 11.63 -12.06
CA PRO A 329 5.36 12.34 -10.99
C PRO A 329 6.33 12.77 -9.87
N ARG A 330 7.36 11.97 -9.56
CA ARG A 330 8.35 12.35 -8.54
C ARG A 330 9.20 13.56 -8.97
N LEU A 331 9.64 13.61 -10.22
CA LEU A 331 10.34 14.76 -10.79
C LEU A 331 9.44 15.99 -10.88
N GLY A 332 8.17 15.80 -11.21
CA GLY A 332 7.16 16.86 -11.18
C GLY A 332 7.02 17.46 -9.78
N ALA A 333 6.92 16.62 -8.75
CA ALA A 333 6.87 17.07 -7.36
C ALA A 333 8.15 17.83 -6.95
N ILE A 334 9.34 17.34 -7.32
CA ILE A 334 10.61 18.03 -7.05
C ILE A 334 10.66 19.40 -7.73
N ALA A 335 10.29 19.50 -9.01
CA ALA A 335 10.24 20.76 -9.73
C ALA A 335 9.23 21.74 -9.11
N LEU A 336 8.06 21.24 -8.72
CA LEU A 336 7.01 22.02 -8.07
C LEU A 336 7.47 22.57 -6.72
N SER A 337 8.11 21.75 -5.88
CA SER A 337 8.71 22.20 -4.61
C SER A 337 9.83 23.22 -4.81
N GLY A 338 10.50 23.21 -5.98
CA GLY A 338 11.50 24.19 -6.40
C GLY A 338 10.92 25.51 -6.95
N GLY A 339 9.59 25.60 -7.07
CA GLY A 339 8.87 26.74 -7.65
C GLY A 339 8.76 26.73 -9.18
N ASP A 340 9.25 25.69 -9.85
CA ASP A 340 9.34 25.60 -11.31
C ASP A 340 8.09 24.90 -11.88
N ILE A 341 6.95 25.62 -11.81
CA ILE A 341 5.60 25.07 -12.12
C ILE A 341 5.49 24.62 -13.59
N GLU A 342 6.08 25.35 -14.53
CA GLU A 342 6.03 25.00 -15.96
C GLU A 342 6.73 23.65 -16.24
N GLU A 343 7.92 23.47 -15.67
CA GLU A 343 8.69 22.23 -15.74
C GLU A 343 8.00 21.09 -15.01
N ALA A 344 7.42 21.36 -13.84
CA ALA A 344 6.58 20.40 -13.14
C ALA A 344 5.44 19.91 -14.05
N GLY A 345 4.79 20.83 -14.76
CA GLY A 345 3.73 20.51 -15.73
C GLY A 345 4.18 19.61 -16.87
N ILE A 346 5.43 19.73 -17.36
CA ILE A 346 5.98 18.80 -18.37
C ILE A 346 6.04 17.37 -17.81
N PHE A 347 6.56 17.20 -16.59
CA PHE A 347 6.65 15.91 -15.94
C PHE A 347 5.27 15.34 -15.60
N PHE A 348 4.36 16.12 -15.03
CA PHE A 348 3.00 15.67 -14.72
C PHE A 348 2.19 15.32 -15.97
N ARG A 349 2.33 16.06 -17.08
CA ARG A 349 1.67 15.67 -18.35
C ARG A 349 2.19 14.33 -18.88
N LYS A 350 3.49 14.04 -18.73
CA LYS A 350 4.03 12.71 -19.05
C LYS A 350 3.50 11.64 -18.10
N ALA A 351 3.43 11.95 -16.80
CA ALA A 351 2.81 11.10 -15.81
C ALA A 351 1.36 10.79 -16.24
N LEU A 352 0.48 11.76 -16.41
CA LEU A 352 -0.92 11.52 -16.79
C LEU A 352 -1.09 10.67 -18.07
N LYS A 353 -0.17 10.76 -19.05
CA LYS A 353 -0.17 9.88 -20.24
C LYS A 353 0.15 8.42 -19.96
N ILE A 354 0.99 8.11 -18.97
CA ILE A 354 1.29 6.72 -18.59
C ILE A 354 0.19 6.12 -17.68
N ASN A 355 -0.77 6.94 -17.24
CA ASN A 355 -1.83 6.62 -16.28
C ASN A 355 -1.24 6.08 -14.95
N PRO A 356 -0.47 6.88 -14.20
CA PRO A 356 0.17 6.44 -12.98
C PRO A 356 -0.86 6.12 -11.90
N PRO A 357 -0.46 5.39 -10.84
CA PRO A 357 -1.20 5.43 -9.58
C PRO A 357 -1.64 6.85 -9.25
N LEU A 358 -2.88 6.99 -8.81
CA LEU A 358 -3.50 8.30 -8.55
C LEU A 358 -2.89 9.00 -7.32
N SER A 359 -2.24 8.24 -6.43
CA SER A 359 -1.45 8.72 -5.30
C SER A 359 -0.02 9.14 -5.68
N ALA A 360 0.27 9.26 -6.98
CA ALA A 360 1.52 9.82 -7.47
C ALA A 360 1.86 11.12 -6.71
N PRO A 361 3.02 11.19 -6.03
CA PRO A 361 3.39 12.34 -5.23
C PRO A 361 3.28 13.64 -6.03
N GLY A 362 2.70 14.67 -5.41
CA GLY A 362 2.62 16.02 -5.96
C GLY A 362 1.51 16.25 -7.00
N LEU A 363 0.69 15.26 -7.38
CA LEU A 363 -0.45 15.51 -8.29
C LEU A 363 -1.49 16.46 -7.66
N TRP A 364 -1.76 16.30 -6.37
CA TRP A 364 -2.64 17.21 -5.62
C TRP A 364 -2.09 18.64 -5.62
N ASP A 365 -0.83 18.78 -5.22
CA ASP A 365 -0.15 20.09 -5.15
C ASP A 365 -0.08 20.74 -6.53
N TYR A 366 0.11 19.95 -7.60
CA TYR A 366 0.07 20.43 -8.97
C TYR A 366 -1.32 20.93 -9.37
N ALA A 367 -2.38 20.19 -9.05
CA ALA A 367 -3.75 20.63 -9.29
C ALA A 367 -4.07 21.94 -8.55
N MET A 368 -3.62 22.06 -7.30
CA MET A 368 -3.74 23.28 -6.51
C MET A 368 -2.95 24.45 -7.12
N ALA A 369 -1.70 24.23 -7.52
CA ALA A 369 -0.88 25.26 -8.15
C ALA A 369 -1.51 25.78 -9.47
N LEU A 370 -2.08 24.88 -10.28
CA LEU A 370 -2.84 25.26 -11.47
C LEU A 370 -4.09 26.08 -11.11
N PHE A 371 -4.83 25.67 -10.07
CA PHE A 371 -6.00 26.38 -9.59
C PHE A 371 -5.65 27.81 -9.12
N GLU A 372 -4.59 27.96 -8.34
CA GLU A 372 -4.11 29.25 -7.85
C GLU A 372 -3.65 30.19 -8.97
N ARG A 373 -3.12 29.65 -10.07
CA ARG A 373 -2.77 30.42 -11.29
C ARG A 373 -3.95 30.68 -12.22
N ALA A 374 -5.16 30.31 -11.81
CA ALA A 374 -6.37 30.39 -12.62
C ALA A 374 -6.36 29.54 -13.92
N GLU A 375 -5.50 28.51 -13.98
CA GLU A 375 -5.45 27.51 -15.05
C GLU A 375 -6.53 26.43 -14.84
N TYR A 376 -7.79 26.87 -14.65
CA TYR A 376 -8.88 26.05 -14.11
C TYR A 376 -9.21 24.82 -14.96
N GLN A 377 -9.09 24.90 -16.29
CA GLN A 377 -9.37 23.75 -17.17
C GLN A 377 -8.39 22.60 -16.94
N GLU A 378 -7.10 22.90 -16.77
CA GLU A 378 -6.09 21.88 -16.49
C GLU A 378 -6.20 21.39 -15.05
N ALA A 379 -6.43 22.29 -14.08
CA ALA A 379 -6.68 21.90 -12.69
C ALA A 379 -7.84 20.90 -12.59
N LEU A 380 -8.95 21.16 -13.28
CA LEU A 380 -10.12 20.28 -13.32
C LEU A 380 -9.79 18.90 -13.92
N LYS A 381 -8.96 18.82 -14.96
CA LYS A 381 -8.50 17.53 -15.51
C LYS A 381 -7.71 16.74 -14.47
N VAL A 382 -6.82 17.40 -13.72
CA VAL A 382 -6.01 16.74 -12.69
C VAL A 382 -6.87 16.32 -11.48
N PHE A 383 -7.80 17.16 -11.00
CA PHE A 383 -8.73 16.76 -9.92
C PHE A 383 -9.62 15.57 -10.32
N ASN A 384 -10.12 15.55 -11.56
CA ASN A 384 -10.86 14.40 -12.08
C ASN A 384 -10.03 13.12 -12.13
N TYR A 385 -8.74 13.24 -12.41
CA TYR A 385 -7.81 12.13 -12.36
C TYR A 385 -7.67 11.60 -10.93
N ILE A 386 -7.37 12.49 -9.97
CA ILE A 386 -7.18 12.15 -8.54
C ILE A 386 -8.40 11.45 -7.93
N TYR A 387 -9.62 11.83 -8.31
CA TYR A 387 -10.87 11.28 -7.78
C TYR A 387 -11.00 9.75 -7.88
N GLN A 388 -10.37 9.13 -8.88
CA GLN A 388 -10.66 7.77 -9.35
C GLN A 388 -10.25 6.60 -8.41
N ASP A 389 -9.63 6.85 -7.25
CA ASP A 389 -9.18 5.79 -6.33
C ASP A 389 -10.22 5.39 -5.28
N GLU A 390 -11.01 6.35 -4.76
CA GLU A 390 -12.00 6.08 -3.70
C GLU A 390 -13.24 6.97 -3.79
N GLY A 391 -13.24 7.99 -4.64
CA GLY A 391 -14.22 9.05 -4.57
C GLY A 391 -13.80 10.17 -3.62
N SER A 392 -12.55 10.62 -3.69
CA SER A 392 -12.02 11.61 -2.74
C SER A 392 -12.90 12.85 -2.65
N PHE A 393 -13.58 13.01 -1.51
CA PHE A 393 -14.36 14.20 -1.17
C PHE A 393 -13.59 15.49 -1.50
N ARG A 394 -12.30 15.52 -1.20
CA ARG A 394 -11.42 16.68 -1.43
C ARG A 394 -11.28 17.00 -2.92
N ALA A 395 -11.02 15.99 -3.75
CA ALA A 395 -10.86 16.20 -5.20
C ALA A 395 -12.16 16.70 -5.84
N ASP A 396 -13.31 16.17 -5.42
CA ASP A 396 -14.63 16.62 -5.88
C ASP A 396 -14.99 18.01 -5.40
N LEU A 397 -14.70 18.29 -4.14
CA LEU A 397 -14.96 19.60 -3.57
C LEU A 397 -14.13 20.68 -4.30
N MET A 398 -12.86 20.40 -4.58
CA MET A 398 -12.02 21.29 -5.36
C MET A 398 -12.42 21.36 -6.83
N ALA A 399 -12.87 20.26 -7.44
CA ALA A 399 -13.41 20.27 -8.79
C ALA A 399 -14.68 21.14 -8.89
N GLY A 400 -15.59 21.04 -7.91
CA GLY A 400 -16.78 21.88 -7.82
C GLY A 400 -16.43 23.36 -7.67
N LEU A 401 -15.50 23.70 -6.76
CA LEU A 401 -14.98 25.07 -6.64
C LEU A 401 -14.34 25.56 -7.94
N THR A 402 -13.57 24.70 -8.63
CA THR A 402 -12.95 25.01 -9.92
C THR A 402 -14.01 25.35 -10.98
N CYS A 403 -15.10 24.58 -11.07
CA CYS A 403 -16.22 24.88 -11.96
C CYS A 403 -16.91 26.21 -11.61
N MET A 404 -17.06 26.54 -10.33
CA MET A 404 -17.57 27.86 -9.93
C MET A 404 -16.66 29.00 -10.41
N ARG A 405 -15.33 28.85 -10.30
CA ARG A 405 -14.37 29.83 -10.83
C ARG A 405 -14.43 29.96 -12.34
N MET A 406 -14.75 28.87 -13.04
CA MET A 406 -15.01 28.84 -14.49
C MET A 406 -16.40 29.37 -14.88
N LYS A 407 -17.27 29.70 -13.92
CA LYS A 407 -18.68 30.06 -14.14
C LYS A 407 -19.49 28.94 -14.82
N ASP A 408 -19.17 27.69 -14.50
CA ASP A 408 -19.90 26.49 -14.94
C ASP A 408 -20.72 25.93 -13.77
N PRO A 409 -21.99 26.37 -13.60
CA PRO A 409 -22.83 25.91 -12.49
C PRO A 409 -23.25 24.43 -12.62
N VAL A 410 -23.34 23.90 -13.85
CA VAL A 410 -23.73 22.50 -14.08
C VAL A 410 -22.59 21.57 -13.66
N GLY A 411 -21.36 21.91 -14.03
CA GLY A 411 -20.18 21.20 -13.54
C GLY A 411 -20.04 21.29 -12.02
N ALA A 412 -20.28 22.47 -11.44
CA ALA A 412 -20.22 22.65 -9.98
C ALA A 412 -21.23 21.76 -9.25
N GLU A 413 -22.50 21.72 -9.70
CA GLU A 413 -23.54 20.83 -9.16
C GLU A 413 -23.09 19.36 -9.21
N PHE A 414 -22.61 18.92 -10.37
CA PHE A 414 -22.17 17.53 -10.58
C PHE A 414 -21.09 17.09 -9.58
N TYR A 415 -20.06 17.93 -9.39
CA TYR A 415 -18.94 17.59 -8.50
C TYR A 415 -19.31 17.69 -7.02
N PHE A 416 -20.05 18.73 -6.62
CA PHE A 416 -20.51 18.81 -5.23
C PHE A 416 -21.46 17.66 -4.86
N ASP A 417 -22.35 17.25 -5.76
CA ASP A 417 -23.22 16.09 -5.52
C ASP A 417 -22.44 14.78 -5.42
N ARG A 418 -21.32 14.68 -6.15
CA ARG A 418 -20.42 13.53 -6.07
C ARG A 418 -19.66 13.50 -4.73
N ALA A 419 -19.16 14.64 -4.27
CA ALA A 419 -18.59 14.82 -2.93
C ALA A 419 -19.58 14.43 -1.82
N VAL A 420 -20.83 14.90 -1.89
CA VAL A 420 -21.88 14.57 -0.91
C VAL A 420 -22.20 13.08 -0.90
N ARG A 421 -22.31 12.46 -2.08
CA ARG A 421 -22.56 11.01 -2.19
C ARG A 421 -21.44 10.19 -1.55
N TYR A 422 -20.19 10.61 -1.72
CA TYR A 422 -19.06 9.97 -1.04
C TYR A 422 -19.19 10.09 0.48
N LEU A 423 -19.40 11.31 1.00
CA LEU A 423 -19.55 11.52 2.45
C LEU A 423 -20.68 10.71 3.08
N LYS A 424 -21.82 10.56 2.38
CA LYS A 424 -22.94 9.73 2.86
C LYS A 424 -22.52 8.28 3.09
N LYS A 425 -21.65 7.73 2.22
CA LYS A 425 -21.14 6.35 2.30
C LYS A 425 -19.95 6.23 3.26
N HIS A 426 -19.18 7.31 3.44
CA HIS A 426 -17.87 7.34 4.09
C HIS A 426 -17.83 8.37 5.24
N GLN A 427 -18.81 8.33 6.14
CA GLN A 427 -19.01 9.36 7.17
C GLN A 427 -17.81 9.57 8.13
N PHE A 428 -16.87 8.63 8.18
CA PHE A 428 -15.69 8.67 9.07
C PHE A 428 -14.37 8.99 8.34
N ASP A 429 -14.34 9.11 7.01
CA ASP A 429 -13.11 9.30 6.23
C ASP A 429 -12.66 10.78 6.12
N VAL A 430 -13.41 11.71 6.75
CA VAL A 430 -13.11 13.14 6.65
C VAL A 430 -12.09 13.58 7.70
N VAL A 431 -10.82 13.60 7.29
CA VAL A 431 -9.83 14.45 7.97
C VAL A 431 -10.00 15.87 7.42
N TRP A 432 -10.61 16.75 8.22
CA TRP A 432 -10.76 18.15 7.86
C TRP A 432 -9.40 18.86 7.89
N ASP A 433 -9.03 19.45 6.76
CA ASP A 433 -7.92 20.38 6.68
C ASP A 433 -8.46 21.81 6.58
N ARG A 434 -7.80 22.77 7.24
CA ARG A 434 -8.20 24.18 7.17
C ARG A 434 -8.18 24.71 5.74
N ASP A 435 -7.40 24.07 4.88
CA ASP A 435 -7.19 24.40 3.48
C ASP A 435 -8.45 24.26 2.60
N PHE A 436 -9.47 23.52 3.06
CA PHE A 436 -10.70 23.30 2.28
C PHE A 436 -11.89 24.21 2.64
N ARG A 437 -11.72 25.12 3.61
CA ARG A 437 -12.82 25.98 4.10
C ARG A 437 -13.49 26.78 2.98
N GLU A 438 -12.69 27.30 2.04
CA GLU A 438 -13.22 28.04 0.91
C GLU A 438 -14.13 27.16 0.05
N ALA A 439 -13.68 25.95 -0.29
CA ALA A 439 -14.41 25.05 -1.16
C ALA A 439 -15.70 24.50 -0.48
N ILE A 440 -15.67 24.26 0.84
CA ILE A 440 -16.86 23.92 1.63
C ILE A 440 -17.86 25.07 1.62
N LYS A 441 -17.40 26.29 1.90
CA LYS A 441 -18.27 27.48 1.90
C LYS A 441 -18.87 27.73 0.52
N ALA A 442 -18.07 27.54 -0.53
CA ALA A 442 -18.55 27.66 -1.91
C ALA A 442 -19.64 26.62 -2.21
N ALA A 443 -19.49 25.38 -1.77
CA ALA A 443 -20.53 24.35 -1.89
C ALA A 443 -21.82 24.74 -1.11
N GLU A 444 -21.69 25.23 0.12
CA GLU A 444 -22.84 25.72 0.90
C GLU A 444 -23.56 26.87 0.20
N ASP A 445 -22.81 27.89 -0.22
CA ASP A 445 -23.35 29.07 -0.91
C ASP A 445 -23.99 28.69 -2.25
N PHE A 446 -23.42 27.71 -2.96
CA PHE A 446 -23.99 27.14 -4.17
C PHE A 446 -25.38 26.57 -3.91
N TYR A 447 -25.52 25.65 -2.95
CA TYR A 447 -26.82 25.02 -2.67
C TYR A 447 -27.86 25.97 -2.04
N ARG A 448 -27.44 26.97 -1.25
CA ARG A 448 -28.37 28.00 -0.72
C ARG A 448 -29.05 28.80 -1.84
N ASN A 449 -28.30 29.08 -2.91
CA ASN A 449 -28.77 29.89 -4.03
C ASN A 449 -29.45 29.05 -5.12
N PHE A 450 -29.10 27.76 -5.24
CA PHE A 450 -29.65 26.82 -6.22
C PHE A 450 -30.77 25.97 -5.59
N LYS A 451 -31.99 26.51 -5.50
CA LYS A 451 -33.15 25.82 -4.89
C LYS A 451 -33.71 24.70 -5.77
N ARG A 452 -33.48 23.44 -5.38
CA ARG A 452 -34.17 22.20 -5.83
C ARG A 452 -34.39 21.29 -4.61
N SER A 453 -35.37 20.39 -4.64
CA SER A 453 -35.70 19.52 -3.49
C SER A 453 -34.55 18.57 -3.06
N GLU A 454 -33.66 18.16 -3.97
CA GLU A 454 -32.46 17.38 -3.62
C GLU A 454 -31.32 18.23 -3.04
N SER A 455 -31.26 19.54 -3.37
CA SER A 455 -30.21 20.42 -2.85
C SER A 455 -30.40 20.76 -1.36
N GLU A 456 -31.63 20.72 -0.85
CA GLU A 456 -31.91 20.89 0.60
C GLU A 456 -31.29 19.76 1.44
N ARG A 457 -31.34 18.50 0.96
CA ARG A 457 -30.70 17.35 1.66
C ARG A 457 -29.18 17.38 1.58
N SER A 458 -28.62 17.83 0.46
CA SER A 458 -27.17 18.04 0.34
C SER A 458 -26.70 19.18 1.24
N TYR A 459 -27.49 20.24 1.35
CA TYR A 459 -27.26 21.37 2.26
C TYR A 459 -27.26 20.96 3.74
N GLU A 460 -28.22 20.14 4.19
CA GLU A 460 -28.25 19.61 5.56
C GLU A 460 -26.99 18.79 5.91
N ILE A 461 -26.42 18.07 4.94
CA ILE A 461 -25.17 17.34 5.14
C ILE A 461 -24.01 18.31 5.31
N TYR A 462 -23.88 19.33 4.46
CA TYR A 462 -22.86 20.37 4.65
C TYR A 462 -23.02 21.14 5.97
N GLN A 463 -24.24 21.45 6.40
CA GLN A 463 -24.49 22.07 7.70
C GLN A 463 -24.12 21.17 8.88
N ASN A 464 -24.44 19.89 8.82
CA ASN A 464 -24.07 18.92 9.87
C ASN A 464 -22.54 18.71 9.93
N LEU A 465 -21.84 18.84 8.80
CA LEU A 465 -20.38 18.82 8.74
C LEU A 465 -19.76 20.06 9.41
N ASN A 466 -20.40 21.22 9.30
CA ASN A 466 -19.99 22.48 9.95
C ASN A 466 -20.20 22.46 11.48
N LEU A 467 -21.15 21.66 11.98
CA LEU A 467 -21.46 21.51 13.40
C LEU A 467 -20.49 20.59 14.18
N MET A 468 -19.74 19.72 13.50
CA MET A 468 -18.72 18.87 14.15
C MET A 468 -17.44 19.64 14.53
N ASP A 469 -17.24 20.85 14.01
CA ASP A 469 -16.05 21.69 14.22
C ASP A 469 -16.27 22.83 15.24
N MET A 470 -17.41 22.82 15.95
CA MET A 470 -17.74 23.75 17.05
C MET A 470 -17.83 23.06 18.43
N ARG A 471 -17.27 21.86 18.62
CA ARG A 471 -17.19 21.21 19.94
C ARG A 471 -15.82 20.64 20.25
#